data_AF-A0AAP9WP78-F1
#
_entry.id   AF-A0AAP9WP78-F1
#
_cell.length_a   1.000
_cell.length_b   1.000
_cell.length_c   1.000
_cell.angle_alpha   90.00
_cell.angle_beta   90.00
_cell.angle_gamma   90.00
#
_symmetry.space_group_name_H-M   'P 1'
#
loop_
_entity.id
_entity.type
_entity.pdbx_description
1 polymer ?
#
loop_
_entity_poly.entity_id
_entity_poly.type
_entity_poly.pdbx_seq_one_letter_code
_entity_poly.pdbx_strand_id
1 'polypeptide(L)' 'MLIKKNRSEFKIESFEQYMQAPCGRQVVKVSLSKLGYLEKYNLLKNKFPLNFFIKRNSKIRIVYYKNEQEINLP' A
#
# COMPACT_ATOMS: atom_id res chain seq x y z
N MET A 1 -15.47 -1.49 12.64
CA MET A 1 -14.25 -2.09 13.22
C MET A 1 -14.07 -3.51 12.67
N LEU A 2 -12.94 -3.80 12.01
CA LEU A 2 -12.69 -5.10 11.34
C LEU A 2 -12.87 -6.31 12.27
N ILE A 3 -12.35 -6.21 13.49
CA ILE A 3 -12.43 -7.29 14.50
C ILE A 3 -13.88 -7.60 14.86
N LYS A 4 -14.70 -6.57 15.15
CA LYS A 4 -16.12 -6.78 15.53
C LYS A 4 -16.93 -7.38 14.39
N LYS A 5 -16.71 -6.95 13.15
CA LYS A 5 -17.45 -7.42 11.97
C LYS A 5 -17.11 -8.86 11.56
N ASN A 6 -15.93 -9.35 11.96
CA ASN A 6 -15.39 -10.65 11.56
C ASN A 6 -15.20 -11.64 12.72
N ARG A 7 -15.82 -11.36 13.89
CA ARG A 7 -15.64 -12.18 15.09
C ARG A 7 -16.34 -13.54 14.99
N SER A 8 -17.51 -13.57 14.37
CA SER A 8 -18.34 -14.77 14.20
C SER A 8 -18.16 -15.42 12.82
N GLU A 9 -17.90 -14.62 11.78
CA GLU A 9 -17.76 -15.10 10.41
C GLU A 9 -16.74 -14.24 9.65
N PHE A 10 -15.96 -14.87 8.78
CA PHE A 10 -14.99 -14.18 7.95
C PHE A 10 -15.64 -13.53 6.72
N LYS A 11 -15.80 -12.20 6.74
CA LYS A 11 -16.42 -11.40 5.69
C LYS A 11 -15.37 -10.69 4.85
N ILE A 12 -15.05 -11.29 3.70
CA ILE A 12 -14.00 -10.82 2.77
C ILE A 12 -14.19 -9.35 2.38
N GLU A 13 -15.41 -8.95 2.05
CA GLU A 13 -15.77 -7.60 1.60
C GLU A 13 -15.42 -6.51 2.62
N SER A 14 -15.46 -6.85 3.92
CA SER A 14 -15.16 -5.89 4.98
C SER A 14 -13.70 -5.43 5.00
N PHE A 15 -12.80 -6.18 4.35
CA PHE A 15 -11.37 -5.89 4.27
C PHE A 15 -10.98 -5.07 3.03
N GLU A 16 -11.86 -4.97 2.03
CA GLU A 16 -11.54 -4.39 0.71
C GLU A 16 -10.92 -2.99 0.83
N GLN A 17 -11.61 -2.07 1.51
CA GLN A 17 -11.16 -0.68 1.68
C GLN A 17 -9.77 -0.59 2.35
N TYR A 18 -9.47 -1.50 3.27
CA TYR A 18 -8.19 -1.53 3.97
C TYR A 18 -7.09 -2.15 3.11
N MET A 19 -7.42 -3.05 2.19
CA MET A 19 -6.44 -3.71 1.31
C MET A 19 -5.91 -2.81 0.19
N GLN A 20 -6.59 -1.69 -0.09
CA GLN A 20 -6.23 -0.70 -1.10
C GLN A 20 -5.06 0.21 -0.70
N ALA A 21 -4.70 0.27 0.59
CA ALA A 21 -3.63 1.13 1.09
C ALA A 21 -2.55 0.33 1.84
N PRO A 22 -1.25 0.67 1.72
CA PRO A 22 -0.17 -0.02 2.45
C PRO A 22 -0.37 -0.01 3.96
N CYS A 23 -0.78 1.12 4.54
CA CYS A 23 -1.08 1.25 5.96
C CYS A 23 -2.33 0.43 6.36
N GLY A 24 -3.36 0.41 5.51
CA GLY A 24 -4.56 -0.40 5.73
C GLY A 24 -4.26 -1.90 5.79
N ARG A 25 -3.33 -2.40 4.96
CA ARG A 25 -2.89 -3.80 5.00
C ARG A 25 -2.23 -4.20 6.31
N GLN A 26 -1.50 -3.30 6.96
CA GLN A 26 -0.97 -3.56 8.29
C GLN A 26 -2.11 -3.74 9.31
N VAL A 27 -3.15 -2.90 9.24
CA VAL A 27 -4.34 -3.02 10.10
C VAL A 27 -5.06 -4.36 9.85
N VAL A 28 -5.18 -4.80 8.59
CA VAL A 28 -5.74 -6.12 8.26
C VAL A 28 -4.91 -7.23 8.88
N LYS A 29 -3.58 -7.20 8.74
CA LYS A 29 -2.69 -8.24 9.27
C LYS A 29 -2.80 -8.38 10.80
N VAL A 30 -2.84 -7.25 11.51
CA VAL A 30 -3.05 -7.22 12.97
C VAL A 30 -4.45 -7.74 13.33
N SER A 31 -5.48 -7.35 12.57
CA SER A 31 -6.85 -7.80 12.80
C SER A 31 -7.00 -9.31 12.59
N LEU A 32 -6.40 -9.87 11.54
CA LEU A 32 -6.40 -11.31 11.26
C LEU A 32 -5.63 -12.09 12.31
N SER A 33 -4.50 -11.57 12.80
CA SER A 33 -3.74 -12.17 13.89
C SER A 33 -4.58 -12.28 15.15
N LYS A 34 -5.32 -11.22 15.52
CA LYS A 34 -6.23 -11.23 16.68
C LYS A 34 -7.43 -12.16 16.52
N LEU A 35 -7.85 -12.46 15.28
CA LEU A 35 -8.98 -13.34 14.97
C LEU A 35 -8.56 -14.80 14.71
N GLY A 36 -7.26 -15.11 14.68
CA GLY A 36 -6.77 -16.44 14.34
C GLY A 36 -6.85 -16.80 12.85
N TYR A 37 -7.02 -15.82 11.95
CA TYR A 37 -7.17 -16.03 10.50
C TYR A 37 -5.97 -15.54 9.69
N LEU A 38 -4.76 -15.61 10.27
CA LEU A 38 -3.55 -15.04 9.65
C LEU A 38 -3.25 -15.67 8.28
N GLU A 39 -3.56 -16.96 8.10
CA GLU A 39 -3.42 -17.69 6.84
C GLU A 39 -4.28 -17.12 5.70
N LYS A 40 -5.45 -16.55 6.03
CA LYS A 40 -6.36 -15.95 5.05
C LYS A 40 -5.85 -14.63 4.48
N TYR A 41 -4.76 -14.08 5.02
CA TYR A 41 -4.15 -12.86 4.50
C TYR A 41 -3.69 -13.02 3.03
N ASN A 42 -3.15 -14.19 2.67
CA ASN A 42 -2.71 -14.45 1.30
C ASN A 42 -3.90 -14.42 0.32
N LEU A 43 -5.05 -14.98 0.73
CA LEU A 43 -6.28 -14.92 -0.05
C LEU A 43 -6.76 -13.48 -0.25
N LEU A 44 -6.73 -12.63 0.78
CA LEU A 44 -7.06 -11.21 0.66
C LEU A 44 -6.09 -10.45 -0.24
N LYS A 45 -4.78 -10.75 -0.15
CA LYS A 45 -3.73 -10.10 -0.95
C LYS A 45 -3.91 -10.39 -2.44
N ASN A 46 -4.29 -11.62 -2.78
CA ASN A 46 -4.55 -12.02 -4.16
C ASN A 46 -5.86 -11.42 -4.69
N LYS A 47 -6.91 -11.34 -3.85
CA LYS A 47 -8.21 -10.80 -4.26
C LYS A 47 -8.19 -9.27 -4.43
N PHE A 48 -7.43 -8.58 -3.59
CA PHE A 48 -7.35 -7.11 -3.59
C PHE A 48 -5.89 -6.68 -3.83
N PRO A 49 -5.36 -6.84 -5.06
CA PRO A 49 -3.98 -6.43 -5.36
C PRO A 49 -3.80 -4.93 -5.17
N LEU A 50 -2.60 -4.53 -4.74
CA LEU A 50 -2.25 -3.11 -4.65
C LEU A 50 -1.84 -2.69 -6.05
N ASN A 51 -2.64 -1.84 -6.69
CA ASN A 51 -2.17 -1.05 -7.81
C ASN A 51 -1.29 0.06 -7.24
N PHE A 52 -0.06 -0.31 -6.86
CA PHE A 52 0.97 0.70 -6.67
C PHE A 52 1.08 1.42 -8.00
N PHE A 53 0.60 2.66 -8.07
CA PHE A 53 1.01 3.57 -9.13
C PHE A 53 2.52 3.52 -9.12
N ILE A 54 3.08 2.82 -10.12
CA ILE A 54 4.51 2.76 -10.37
C ILE A 54 4.92 4.23 -10.42
N LYS A 55 5.62 4.67 -9.37
CA LYS A 55 6.20 6.00 -9.32
C LYS A 55 7.10 6.02 -10.55
N ARG A 56 6.66 6.69 -11.62
CA ARG A 56 7.53 6.97 -12.77
C ARG A 56 8.78 7.55 -12.14
N ASN A 57 9.94 6.93 -12.36
CA ASN A 57 11.20 7.47 -11.91
C ASN A 57 11.31 8.88 -12.51
N SER A 58 10.93 9.89 -11.74
CA SER A 58 11.12 11.28 -12.11
C SER A 58 12.62 11.47 -12.07
N LYS A 59 13.26 11.52 -13.25
CA LYS A 59 14.66 11.90 -13.36
C LYS A 59 14.77 13.32 -12.84
N ILE A 60 15.34 13.47 -11.65
CA ILE A 60 15.70 14.78 -11.11
C ILE A 60 16.87 15.26 -11.97
N ARG A 61 16.63 16.28 -12.82
CA ARG A 61 17.69 16.96 -13.57
C ARG A 61 18.21 18.08 -12.67
N ILE A 62 19.45 17.96 -12.23
CA ILE A 62 20.17 19.05 -11.56
C ILE A 62 20.74 19.94 -12.68
N VAL A 63 20.40 21.22 -12.65
CA VAL A 63 20.85 22.21 -13.63
C VAL A 63 21.60 23.31 -12.89
N TYR A 64 22.74 23.73 -13.43
CA TYR A 64 23.55 24.82 -12.88
C TYR A 64 23.45 26.04 -13.78
N TYR A 65 23.32 27.23 -13.18
CA TYR A 65 23.23 28.50 -13.88
C TYR A 65 24.39 29.41 -13.50
N LYS A 66 24.99 30.09 -14.48
CA LYS A 66 25.95 31.18 -14.28
C LYS A 66 25.65 32.27 -15.30
N ASN A 67 25.48 33.52 -14.84
CA ASN A 67 25.12 34.67 -15.68
C ASN A 67 23.93 34.38 -16.61
N GLU A 68 22.85 33.82 -16.05
CA GLU A 68 21.61 33.47 -16.76
C GLU A 68 21.75 32.39 -17.85
N GLN A 69 22.94 31.78 -18.00
CA GLN A 69 23.18 30.68 -18.93
C GLN A 69 23.34 29.35 -18.18
N GLU A 70 22.70 28.30 -18.70
CA GLU A 70 22.86 26.93 -18.21
C GLU A 70 24.28 26.42 -18.52
N ILE A 71 24.95 25.87 -17.51
CA ILE A 71 26.30 25.32 -17.62
C ILE A 71 26.30 23.81 -17.31
N ASN A 72 27.01 23.04 -18.13
CA ASN A 72 27.31 21.64 -17.85
C ASN A 72 28.63 21.56 -17.08
N LEU A 73 28.57 21.15 -15.82
CA LEU A 73 29.77 20.79 -15.04
C LEU A 73 30.13 19.33 -15.35
N PRO A 74 31.43 18.99 -15.53
CA PRO A 74 31.89 17.63 -15.73
C PRO A 74 31.70 16.74 -14.49
#